data_AF-A0A3B0UA17-F1
#
_entry.id   AF-A0A3B0UA17-F1
#
_cell.length_a   1.000
_cell.length_b   1.000
_cell.length_c   1.000
_cell.angle_alpha   90.00
_cell.angle_beta   90.00
_cell.angle_gamma   90.00
#
_symmetry.space_group_name_H-M   'P 1'
#
loop_
_entity.id
_entity.type
_entity.pdbx_description
1 polymer ?
#
loop_
_entity_poly.entity_id
_entity_poly.type
_entity_poly.pdbx_seq_one_letter_code
_entity_poly.pdbx_strand_id
1 'polypeptide(L)'
;SPESGGIVIVGSKYTNIAVQNCVVMNTAPTEGAISIRVFQGGRGIIQNNFCVNNTGYGIQARTGYVGSDENKIPKFSIKYNTVLFTWKHDAVASYGGDGLALDRNLVAVVENNVFGFGHMGGVYSKGANLTLNNNLFTGNSKYDYKEINNKMRVADILDESETLNPYSDGNESLLIKIPIAERWANIYANRVELSRADVDVAVSVSNSGANQLRSMLGLNLQGSTVKMDAEIFLPLLTIEEGLPAGLMPWNGKGSSIPRSN
;
A
#
# COMPACT_ATOMS: atom_id res chain seq x y z
N SER A 1 14.44 -12.13 5.71
CA SER A 1 14.18 -13.03 4.56
C SER A 1 13.84 -12.15 3.36
N PRO A 2 13.77 -12.64 2.12
CA PRO A 2 13.29 -11.84 0.99
C PRO A 2 11.88 -11.23 1.21
N GLU A 3 11.11 -11.72 2.19
CA GLU A 3 9.75 -11.28 2.51
C GLU A 3 9.64 -10.33 3.72
N SER A 4 10.75 -9.91 4.34
CA SER A 4 10.71 -9.01 5.50
C SER A 4 10.68 -7.54 5.08
N GLY A 5 9.82 -6.76 5.73
CA GLY A 5 9.80 -5.30 5.58
C GLY A 5 11.13 -4.67 5.99
N GLY A 6 11.39 -3.45 5.50
CA GLY A 6 12.59 -2.71 5.87
C GLY A 6 12.61 -2.32 7.35
N ILE A 7 11.47 -1.87 7.87
CA ILE A 7 11.29 -1.56 9.29
C ILE A 7 10.02 -2.26 9.79
N VAL A 8 10.19 -3.21 10.71
CA VAL A 8 9.06 -3.94 11.30
C VAL A 8 9.15 -3.84 12.82
N ILE A 9 8.14 -3.23 13.45
CA ILE A 9 8.11 -3.04 14.91
C ILE A 9 6.79 -3.56 15.46
N VAL A 10 6.87 -4.43 16.46
CA VAL A 10 5.73 -4.94 17.22
C VAL A 10 5.87 -4.46 18.66
N GLY A 11 4.98 -3.57 19.09
CA GLY A 11 4.97 -3.04 20.45
C GLY A 11 4.32 -3.98 21.46
N SER A 12 4.45 -3.63 22.73
CA SER A 12 3.66 -4.22 23.81
C SER A 12 2.47 -3.31 24.17
N LYS A 13 1.67 -3.72 25.16
CA LYS A 13 0.60 -2.89 25.73
C LYS A 13 1.17 -1.55 26.21
N TYR A 14 0.43 -0.48 25.97
CA TYR A 14 0.76 0.89 26.38
C TYR A 14 2.11 1.42 25.87
N THR A 15 2.67 0.79 24.83
CA THR A 15 3.93 1.22 24.21
C THR A 15 3.67 2.23 23.11
N ASN A 16 4.41 3.33 23.12
CA ASN A 16 4.44 4.27 22.00
C ASN A 16 5.61 3.93 21.07
N ILE A 17 5.36 3.91 19.77
CA ILE A 17 6.35 3.64 18.73
C ILE A 17 6.44 4.86 17.82
N ALA A 18 7.66 5.27 17.47
CA ALA A 18 7.90 6.31 16.49
C ALA A 18 8.91 5.85 15.43
N VAL A 19 8.57 5.99 14.16
CA VAL A 19 9.45 5.78 13.00
C VAL A 19 9.46 7.07 12.21
N GLN A 20 10.63 7.73 12.19
CA GLN A 20 10.75 9.07 11.64
C GLN A 20 12.01 9.23 10.82
N ASN A 21 11.92 10.04 9.76
CA ASN A 21 13.08 10.45 8.94
C ASN A 21 13.83 9.27 8.30
N CYS A 22 13.13 8.17 8.01
CA CYS A 22 13.71 6.97 7.41
C CYS A 22 13.51 6.95 5.90
N VAL A 23 14.48 6.40 5.17
CA VAL A 23 14.34 6.00 3.77
C VAL A 23 14.29 4.48 3.70
N VAL A 24 13.25 3.92 3.09
CA VAL A 24 13.08 2.49 2.87
C VAL A 24 12.91 2.25 1.37
N MET A 25 13.83 1.49 0.79
CA MET A 25 13.95 1.32 -0.66
C MET A 25 14.25 -0.13 -1.02
N ASN A 26 13.71 -0.61 -2.15
CA ASN A 26 13.98 -1.93 -2.72
C ASN A 26 13.68 -3.09 -1.75
N THR A 27 12.51 -3.05 -1.11
CA THR A 27 12.09 -4.10 -0.17
C THR A 27 10.95 -4.91 -0.78
N ALA A 28 10.97 -6.24 -0.63
CA ALA A 28 9.93 -7.12 -1.17
C ALA A 28 9.03 -7.77 -0.10
N PRO A 29 8.42 -7.01 0.83
CA PRO A 29 7.59 -7.60 1.86
C PRO A 29 6.24 -8.08 1.32
N THR A 30 5.68 -9.06 2.02
CA THR A 30 4.24 -9.40 1.93
C THR A 30 3.38 -8.44 2.75
N GLU A 31 3.98 -7.81 3.77
CA GLU A 31 3.40 -6.79 4.64
C GLU A 31 3.83 -5.36 4.22
N GLY A 32 3.90 -4.41 5.16
CA GLY A 32 4.44 -3.07 4.94
C GLY A 32 5.97 -3.02 4.85
N ALA A 33 6.50 -2.18 3.96
CA ALA A 33 7.92 -1.79 3.95
C ALA A 33 8.29 -1.10 5.28
N ILE A 34 7.38 -0.26 5.80
CA ILE A 34 7.30 0.09 7.22
C ILE A 34 6.05 -0.57 7.80
N SER A 35 6.20 -1.48 8.75
CA SER A 35 5.09 -2.19 9.41
C SER A 35 5.15 -1.95 10.92
N ILE A 36 4.14 -1.28 11.47
CA ILE A 36 4.07 -0.98 12.90
C ILE A 36 2.80 -1.59 13.49
N ARG A 37 2.97 -2.47 14.48
CA ARG A 37 1.86 -3.04 15.25
C ARG A 37 1.84 -2.46 16.67
N VAL A 38 0.78 -1.74 16.99
CA VAL A 38 0.54 -1.14 18.30
C VAL A 38 -0.54 -1.92 19.04
N PHE A 39 -0.35 -2.17 20.33
CA PHE A 39 -1.32 -2.87 21.19
C PHE A 39 -2.09 -1.88 22.07
N GLN A 40 -2.97 -2.44 22.90
CA GLN A 40 -3.84 -1.76 23.85
C GLN A 40 -3.23 -0.48 24.45
N GLY A 41 -3.86 0.67 24.24
CA GLY A 41 -3.49 1.98 24.81
C GLY A 41 -2.16 2.56 24.30
N GLY A 42 -1.52 1.92 23.32
CA GLY A 42 -0.31 2.43 22.69
C GLY A 42 -0.59 3.45 21.57
N ARG A 43 0.48 4.08 21.09
CA ARG A 43 0.42 5.05 19.98
C ARG A 43 1.50 4.77 18.93
N GLY A 44 1.19 4.98 17.66
CA GLY A 44 2.14 4.90 16.55
C GLY A 44 2.35 6.27 15.90
N ILE A 45 3.60 6.68 15.74
CA ILE A 45 3.98 7.89 14.99
C ILE A 45 4.80 7.44 13.78
N ILE A 46 4.33 7.75 12.58
CA ILE A 46 5.01 7.46 11.32
C ILE A 46 5.13 8.78 10.59
N GLN A 47 6.30 9.40 10.66
CA GLN A 47 6.44 10.77 10.20
C GLN A 47 7.69 11.02 9.36
N ASN A 48 7.52 11.76 8.26
CA ASN A 48 8.64 12.19 7.41
C ASN A 48 9.49 11.01 6.89
N ASN A 49 8.86 9.88 6.56
CA ASN A 49 9.54 8.74 5.95
C ASN A 49 9.35 8.74 4.44
N PHE A 50 10.33 8.20 3.73
CA PHE A 50 10.28 7.97 2.30
C PHE A 50 10.34 6.47 2.00
N CYS A 51 9.22 5.90 1.56
CA CYS A 51 9.15 4.53 1.08
C CYS A 51 9.11 4.54 -0.45
N VAL A 52 10.02 3.83 -1.11
CA VAL A 52 10.07 3.79 -2.57
C VAL A 52 10.43 2.42 -3.10
N ASN A 53 9.75 1.99 -4.16
CA ASN A 53 10.02 0.73 -4.83
C ASN A 53 9.98 -0.46 -3.86
N ASN A 54 8.78 -0.82 -3.45
CA ASN A 54 8.55 -1.94 -2.55
C ASN A 54 7.37 -2.81 -2.99
N THR A 55 7.36 -4.10 -2.65
CA THR A 55 6.14 -4.91 -2.75
C THR A 55 5.27 -4.77 -1.50
N GLY A 56 4.08 -5.37 -1.49
CA GLY A 56 3.21 -5.35 -0.31
C GLY A 56 2.63 -3.96 -0.09
N TYR A 57 2.73 -3.41 1.12
CA TYR A 57 2.29 -2.05 1.42
C TYR A 57 3.50 -1.12 1.60
N GLY A 58 3.41 0.15 1.22
CA GLY A 58 4.47 1.09 1.58
C GLY A 58 4.56 1.30 3.09
N ILE A 59 3.43 1.58 3.71
CA ILE A 59 3.27 1.68 5.17
C ILE A 59 2.10 0.79 5.60
N GLN A 60 2.26 0.03 6.68
CA GLN A 60 1.19 -0.74 7.28
C GLN A 60 1.04 -0.40 8.78
N ALA A 61 -0.08 0.24 9.13
CA ALA A 61 -0.46 0.53 10.50
C ALA A 61 -1.39 -0.57 11.02
N ARG A 62 -0.94 -1.26 12.07
CA ARG A 62 -1.59 -2.47 12.59
C ARG A 62 -1.97 -2.34 14.05
N THR A 63 -3.05 -3.02 14.40
CA THR A 63 -3.51 -3.13 15.78
C THR A 63 -3.30 -4.55 16.28
N GLY A 64 -2.71 -4.69 17.47
CA GLY A 64 -2.68 -5.94 18.24
C GLY A 64 -3.81 -6.02 19.27
N TYR A 65 -4.67 -5.01 19.35
CA TYR A 65 -5.77 -4.94 20.30
C TYR A 65 -7.08 -5.41 19.66
N VAL A 66 -7.77 -6.34 20.31
CA VAL A 66 -9.04 -6.92 19.85
C VAL A 66 -10.25 -6.53 20.72
N GLY A 67 -10.05 -5.65 21.70
CA GLY A 67 -11.14 -5.16 22.56
C GLY A 67 -11.82 -3.91 22.00
N SER A 68 -12.89 -3.47 22.68
CA SER A 68 -13.78 -2.37 22.27
C SER A 68 -13.71 -1.12 23.14
N ASP A 69 -12.86 -1.09 24.17
CA ASP A 69 -12.69 0.10 25.01
C ASP A 69 -11.98 1.20 24.21
N GLU A 70 -12.70 2.27 23.89
CA GLU A 70 -12.23 3.38 23.05
C GLU A 70 -10.96 4.03 23.59
N ASN A 71 -10.76 4.05 24.91
CA ASN A 71 -9.55 4.63 25.53
C ASN A 71 -8.32 3.74 25.34
N LYS A 72 -8.53 2.49 24.92
CA LYS A 72 -7.50 1.47 24.70
C LYS A 72 -7.28 1.15 23.22
N ILE A 73 -8.11 1.68 22.32
CA ILE A 73 -7.90 1.54 20.88
C ILE A 73 -6.59 2.23 20.48
N PRO A 74 -5.68 1.54 19.76
CA PRO A 74 -4.45 2.13 19.27
C PRO A 74 -4.68 3.37 18.41
N LYS A 75 -3.85 4.40 18.62
CA LYS A 75 -3.93 5.67 17.89
C LYS A 75 -2.68 5.88 17.04
N PHE A 76 -2.87 6.23 15.78
CA PHE A 76 -1.79 6.49 14.83
C PHE A 76 -1.79 7.94 14.35
N SER A 77 -0.59 8.50 14.26
CA SER A 77 -0.33 9.75 13.55
C SER A 77 0.62 9.45 12.39
N ILE A 78 0.14 9.64 11.16
CA ILE A 78 0.85 9.30 9.93
C ILE A 78 0.97 10.58 9.12
N LYS A 79 2.13 11.25 9.17
CA LYS A 79 2.26 12.60 8.60
C LYS A 79 3.50 12.78 7.73
N TYR A 80 3.38 13.56 6.67
CA TYR A 80 4.54 13.97 5.84
C TYR A 80 5.34 12.80 5.27
N ASN A 81 4.73 11.63 5.06
CA ASN A 81 5.42 10.51 4.42
C ASN A 81 5.24 10.59 2.90
N THR A 82 6.27 10.18 2.17
CA THR A 82 6.18 9.96 0.72
C THR A 82 6.25 8.46 0.46
N VAL A 83 5.28 7.92 -0.25
CA VAL A 83 5.26 6.53 -0.68
C VAL A 83 5.06 6.45 -2.18
N LEU A 84 6.03 5.88 -2.89
CA LEU A 84 6.04 5.80 -4.36
C LEU A 84 6.38 4.40 -4.87
N PHE A 85 5.77 4.02 -5.99
CA PHE A 85 6.08 2.78 -6.71
C PHE A 85 5.90 1.53 -5.83
N THR A 86 4.69 1.35 -5.29
CA THR A 86 4.33 0.15 -4.52
C THR A 86 3.76 -0.92 -5.45
N TRP A 87 4.40 -2.09 -5.47
CA TRP A 87 4.08 -3.24 -6.31
C TRP A 87 3.21 -4.25 -5.55
N LYS A 88 2.45 -5.05 -6.30
CA LYS A 88 1.90 -6.30 -5.76
C LYS A 88 3.04 -7.25 -5.41
N HIS A 89 2.84 -8.09 -4.40
CA HIS A 89 3.85 -9.09 -4.02
C HIS A 89 4.03 -10.18 -5.08
N ASP A 90 2.94 -10.56 -5.76
CA ASP A 90 2.98 -11.50 -6.87
C ASP A 90 1.98 -11.08 -7.97
N ALA A 91 2.08 -11.72 -9.13
CA ALA A 91 1.29 -11.38 -10.32
C ALA A 91 -0.22 -11.47 -10.11
N VAL A 92 -0.68 -12.34 -9.20
CA VAL A 92 -2.09 -12.70 -9.04
C VAL A 92 -2.65 -12.20 -7.69
N ALA A 93 -1.79 -11.69 -6.81
CA ALA A 93 -2.15 -11.22 -5.48
C ALA A 93 -3.29 -10.20 -5.55
N SER A 94 -4.31 -10.44 -4.73
CA SER A 94 -5.39 -9.48 -4.49
C SER A 94 -5.09 -8.51 -3.35
N TYR A 95 -3.85 -8.53 -2.84
CA TYR A 95 -3.38 -7.76 -1.70
C TYR A 95 -1.99 -7.15 -1.99
N GLY A 96 -1.63 -6.09 -1.26
CA GLY A 96 -0.44 -5.30 -1.55
C GLY A 96 -0.63 -4.35 -2.74
N GLY A 97 0.40 -3.60 -3.09
CA GLY A 97 0.34 -2.54 -4.10
C GLY A 97 -0.28 -1.23 -3.60
N ASP A 98 -0.52 -1.08 -2.29
CA ASP A 98 -1.06 0.14 -1.69
C ASP A 98 -0.01 0.97 -0.96
N GLY A 99 -0.09 2.31 -1.09
CA GLY A 99 0.82 3.21 -0.39
C GLY A 99 0.71 3.09 1.14
N LEU A 100 -0.51 3.00 1.66
CA LEU A 100 -0.82 2.84 3.08
C LEU A 100 -1.92 1.80 3.29
N ALA A 101 -1.74 0.89 4.26
CA ALA A 101 -2.79 0.00 4.72
C ALA A 101 -3.04 0.13 6.23
N LEU A 102 -4.32 0.15 6.64
CA LEU A 102 -4.73 0.26 8.05
C LEU A 102 -5.67 -0.87 8.45
N ASP A 103 -5.42 -1.48 9.61
CA ASP A 103 -6.32 -2.48 10.20
C ASP A 103 -7.58 -1.83 10.83
N ARG A 104 -8.69 -2.57 10.96
CA ARG A 104 -9.99 -2.04 11.40
C ARG A 104 -10.00 -1.41 12.80
N ASN A 105 -9.37 -2.04 13.79
CA ASN A 105 -9.50 -1.65 15.20
C ASN A 105 -8.40 -0.67 15.65
N LEU A 106 -8.31 0.46 14.97
CA LEU A 106 -7.42 1.59 15.29
C LEU A 106 -8.06 2.92 14.88
N VAL A 107 -7.53 4.01 15.44
CA VAL A 107 -7.84 5.37 15.01
C VAL A 107 -6.61 5.98 14.37
N ALA A 108 -6.74 6.62 13.20
CA ALA A 108 -5.60 7.22 12.51
C ALA A 108 -5.88 8.65 12.02
N VAL A 109 -4.90 9.51 12.20
CA VAL A 109 -4.83 10.84 11.57
C VAL A 109 -3.74 10.79 10.50
N VAL A 110 -4.16 10.89 9.23
CA VAL A 110 -3.31 10.73 8.05
C VAL A 110 -3.24 12.08 7.34
N GLU A 111 -2.11 12.78 7.46
CA GLU A 111 -2.02 14.18 7.02
C GLU A 111 -0.76 14.53 6.23
N ASN A 112 -0.92 15.34 5.18
CA ASN A 112 0.20 15.87 4.40
C ASN A 112 1.11 14.77 3.81
N ASN A 113 0.59 13.57 3.53
CA ASN A 113 1.36 12.50 2.90
C ASN A 113 1.22 12.54 1.38
N VAL A 114 2.10 11.82 0.69
CA VAL A 114 2.04 11.57 -0.76
C VAL A 114 1.95 10.07 -0.97
N PHE A 115 0.90 9.62 -1.64
CA PHE A 115 0.68 8.22 -1.99
C PHE A 115 0.51 8.11 -3.50
N GLY A 116 1.53 7.61 -4.18
CA GLY A 116 1.50 7.56 -5.63
C GLY A 116 2.11 6.33 -6.26
N PHE A 117 1.67 6.08 -7.50
CA PHE A 117 2.18 4.98 -8.32
C PHE A 117 2.06 3.62 -7.62
N GLY A 118 0.97 3.43 -6.86
CA GLY A 118 0.57 2.12 -6.33
C GLY A 118 -0.06 1.25 -7.41
N HIS A 119 0.37 -0.01 -7.50
CA HIS A 119 -0.24 -1.02 -8.37
C HIS A 119 -1.72 -1.27 -8.04
N MET A 120 -2.12 -1.02 -6.79
CA MET A 120 -3.51 -1.04 -6.38
C MET A 120 -3.98 0.38 -6.13
N GLY A 121 -3.58 1.00 -5.02
CA GLY A 121 -4.03 2.35 -4.71
C GLY A 121 -3.20 3.13 -3.72
N GLY A 122 -3.72 4.29 -3.32
CA GLY A 122 -3.05 5.15 -2.34
C GLY A 122 -3.21 4.61 -0.91
N VAL A 123 -4.45 4.58 -0.43
CA VAL A 123 -4.79 4.19 0.94
C VAL A 123 -5.83 3.07 0.94
N TYR A 124 -5.55 1.99 1.68
CA TYR A 124 -6.49 0.92 1.97
C TYR A 124 -6.85 0.88 3.46
N SER A 125 -8.06 1.32 3.80
CA SER A 125 -8.66 1.18 5.13
C SER A 125 -9.45 -0.12 5.22
N LYS A 126 -9.13 -0.99 6.18
CA LYS A 126 -9.96 -2.17 6.50
C LYS A 126 -11.12 -1.84 7.44
N GLY A 127 -11.58 -0.59 7.42
CA GLY A 127 -12.60 -0.03 8.31
C GLY A 127 -12.03 0.65 9.57
N ALA A 128 -10.84 1.24 9.46
CA ALA A 128 -10.26 2.05 10.53
C ALA A 128 -11.01 3.39 10.64
N ASN A 129 -11.17 3.90 11.87
CA ASN A 129 -11.68 5.25 12.08
C ASN A 129 -10.60 6.26 11.71
N LEU A 130 -10.84 7.04 10.66
CA LEU A 130 -9.76 7.74 9.99
C LEU A 130 -10.08 9.21 9.75
N THR A 131 -9.07 10.07 9.81
CA THR A 131 -9.13 11.46 9.33
C THR A 131 -8.06 11.64 8.27
N LEU A 132 -8.46 12.01 7.04
CA LEU A 132 -7.58 12.26 5.89
C LEU A 132 -7.51 13.76 5.67
N ASN A 133 -6.37 14.41 5.94
CA ASN A 133 -6.22 15.83 5.61
C ASN A 133 -5.04 16.10 4.69
N ASN A 134 -5.25 16.91 3.66
CA ASN A 134 -4.17 17.47 2.86
C ASN A 134 -3.22 16.42 2.27
N ASN A 135 -3.69 15.22 1.93
CA ASN A 135 -2.85 14.20 1.29
C ASN A 135 -2.88 14.36 -0.24
N LEU A 136 -1.77 14.03 -0.89
CA LEU A 136 -1.66 14.00 -2.35
C LEU A 136 -1.73 12.55 -2.85
N PHE A 137 -2.62 12.31 -3.79
CA PHE A 137 -2.75 11.07 -4.53
C PHE A 137 -2.34 11.28 -5.98
N THR A 138 -1.59 10.34 -6.57
CA THR A 138 -1.15 10.49 -7.96
C THR A 138 -0.80 9.16 -8.61
N GLY A 139 -1.19 8.94 -9.87
CA GLY A 139 -0.75 7.78 -10.66
C GLY A 139 -1.14 6.39 -10.10
N ASN A 140 -2.11 6.30 -9.19
CA ASN A 140 -2.57 5.04 -8.62
C ASN A 140 -3.46 4.26 -9.60
N SER A 141 -3.21 2.95 -9.77
CA SER A 141 -3.83 2.15 -10.83
C SER A 141 -5.34 1.95 -10.67
N LYS A 142 -5.82 1.60 -9.47
CA LYS A 142 -7.22 1.19 -9.25
C LYS A 142 -8.05 2.20 -8.46
N TYR A 143 -7.48 2.84 -7.44
CA TYR A 143 -8.17 3.78 -6.57
C TYR A 143 -7.19 4.71 -5.84
N ASP A 144 -7.70 5.81 -5.32
CA ASP A 144 -6.93 6.67 -4.42
C ASP A 144 -7.16 6.23 -2.97
N TYR A 145 -8.41 5.91 -2.63
CA TYR A 145 -8.81 5.37 -1.34
C TYR A 145 -9.71 4.14 -1.52
N LYS A 146 -9.50 3.13 -0.67
CA LYS A 146 -10.38 1.97 -0.58
C LYS A 146 -10.80 1.76 0.86
N GLU A 147 -12.10 1.68 1.08
CA GLU A 147 -12.68 1.30 2.37
C GLU A 147 -13.29 -0.10 2.25
N ILE A 148 -12.66 -1.08 2.91
CA ILE A 148 -13.04 -2.49 2.88
C ILE A 148 -13.07 -3.03 1.44
N ASN A 149 -14.19 -2.86 0.73
CA ASN A 149 -14.41 -3.25 -0.66
C ASN A 149 -14.75 -2.07 -1.58
N ASN A 150 -15.17 -0.92 -1.05
CA ASN A 150 -15.52 0.24 -1.86
C ASN A 150 -14.26 0.99 -2.29
N LYS A 151 -14.15 1.31 -3.58
CA LYS A 151 -12.99 1.93 -4.23
C LYS A 151 -13.38 3.32 -4.69
N MET A 152 -12.67 4.34 -4.21
CA MET A 152 -13.02 5.74 -4.40
C MET A 152 -11.86 6.51 -5.04
N ARG A 153 -12.20 7.49 -5.87
CA ARG A 153 -11.29 8.60 -6.23
C ARG A 153 -11.40 9.69 -5.18
N VAL A 154 -10.39 10.57 -5.10
CA VAL A 154 -10.36 11.64 -4.08
C VAL A 154 -11.65 12.45 -4.00
N ALA A 155 -12.28 12.74 -5.15
CA ALA A 155 -13.52 13.51 -5.23
C ALA A 155 -14.72 12.84 -4.54
N ASP A 156 -14.74 11.50 -4.47
CA ASP A 156 -15.89 10.73 -3.99
C ASP A 156 -15.71 10.29 -2.52
N ILE A 157 -14.51 10.47 -1.95
CA ILE A 157 -14.15 9.92 -0.63
C ILE A 157 -15.11 10.39 0.47
N LEU A 158 -15.42 11.68 0.53
CA LEU A 158 -16.25 12.23 1.60
C LEU A 158 -17.72 11.82 1.49
N ASP A 159 -18.19 11.58 0.28
CA ASP A 159 -19.58 11.24 0.01
C ASP A 159 -19.85 9.74 0.18
N GLU A 160 -18.85 8.89 -0.13
CA GLU A 160 -19.03 7.43 -0.17
C GLU A 160 -18.45 6.67 1.04
N SER A 161 -17.55 7.28 1.82
CA SER A 161 -16.89 6.58 2.94
C SER A 161 -17.77 6.55 4.18
N GLU A 162 -17.93 5.36 4.77
CA GLU A 162 -18.73 5.18 5.99
C GLU A 162 -17.92 5.39 7.28
N THR A 163 -16.60 5.16 7.23
CA THR A 163 -15.72 5.19 8.43
C THR A 163 -14.80 6.40 8.49
N LEU A 164 -14.79 7.22 7.45
CA LEU A 164 -14.01 8.46 7.43
C LEU A 164 -14.70 9.54 8.26
N ASN A 165 -13.90 10.28 9.00
CA ASN A 165 -14.35 11.47 9.70
C ASN A 165 -14.82 12.54 8.68
N PRO A 166 -16.04 13.08 8.80
CA PRO A 166 -16.59 14.09 7.88
C PRO A 166 -15.81 15.42 7.88
N TYR A 167 -14.93 15.64 8.86
CA TYR A 167 -14.01 16.78 8.87
C TYR A 167 -12.71 16.56 8.09
N SER A 168 -12.60 15.45 7.35
CA SER A 168 -11.47 15.19 6.44
C SER A 168 -11.52 16.16 5.25
N ASP A 169 -10.43 16.85 4.93
CA ASP A 169 -10.46 17.87 3.87
C ASP A 169 -9.09 18.07 3.18
N GLY A 170 -9.08 18.76 2.04
CA GLY A 170 -7.87 19.21 1.34
C GLY A 170 -7.05 18.10 0.68
N ASN A 171 -7.58 16.88 0.65
CA ASN A 171 -6.98 15.79 -0.12
C ASN A 171 -7.12 16.11 -1.62
N GLU A 172 -6.07 15.85 -2.38
CA GLU A 172 -6.01 16.22 -3.79
C GLU A 172 -5.49 15.06 -4.65
N SER A 173 -5.99 14.96 -5.87
CA SER A 173 -5.43 14.11 -6.92
C SER A 173 -4.80 15.02 -7.97
N LEU A 174 -3.47 15.07 -8.02
CA LEU A 174 -2.74 15.95 -8.93
C LEU A 174 -1.72 15.19 -9.76
N LEU A 175 -1.52 15.66 -10.98
CA LEU A 175 -0.39 15.26 -11.80
C LEU A 175 0.86 16.00 -11.31
N ILE A 176 1.87 15.25 -10.90
CA ILE A 176 3.17 15.78 -10.46
C ILE A 176 4.29 15.26 -11.34
N LYS A 177 5.36 16.05 -11.44
CA LYS A 177 6.62 15.59 -12.01
C LYS A 177 7.46 14.96 -10.89
N ILE A 178 7.71 13.66 -11.00
CA ILE A 178 8.63 12.96 -10.10
C ILE A 178 10.04 13.04 -10.68
N PRO A 179 11.04 13.49 -9.90
CA PRO A 179 12.42 13.51 -10.33
C PRO A 179 13.02 12.10 -10.21
N ILE A 180 12.59 11.20 -11.10
CA ILE A 180 13.12 9.83 -11.23
C ILE A 180 13.89 9.70 -12.54
N ALA A 181 14.89 8.84 -12.59
CA ALA A 181 15.65 8.62 -13.81
C ALA A 181 14.80 7.96 -14.91
N GLU A 182 15.05 8.34 -16.15
CA GLU A 182 14.34 7.82 -17.33
C GLU A 182 14.42 6.30 -17.44
N ARG A 183 15.58 5.70 -17.12
CA ARG A 183 15.76 4.24 -17.10
C ARG A 183 14.70 3.57 -16.21
N TRP A 184 14.55 4.06 -14.98
CA TRP A 184 13.57 3.52 -14.04
C TRP A 184 12.13 3.80 -14.49
N ALA A 185 11.86 5.02 -14.97
CA ALA A 185 10.54 5.39 -15.46
C ALA A 185 10.08 4.45 -16.60
N ASN A 186 10.97 4.11 -17.53
CA ASN A 186 10.70 3.17 -18.61
C ASN A 186 10.44 1.75 -18.10
N ILE A 187 11.17 1.28 -17.08
CA ILE A 187 10.91 -0.03 -16.46
C ILE A 187 9.51 -0.05 -15.84
N TYR A 188 9.17 0.97 -15.06
CA TYR A 188 7.88 1.05 -14.39
C TYR A 188 6.72 1.23 -15.39
N ALA A 189 6.91 2.00 -16.46
CA ALA A 189 5.88 2.24 -17.48
C ALA A 189 5.58 0.99 -18.33
N ASN A 190 6.59 0.15 -18.59
CA ASN A 190 6.44 -1.07 -19.39
C ASN A 190 6.04 -2.30 -18.57
N ARG A 191 5.67 -2.14 -17.30
CA ARG A 191 5.24 -3.25 -16.45
C ARG A 191 3.94 -3.86 -16.98
N VAL A 192 3.82 -5.19 -16.88
CA VAL A 192 2.60 -5.91 -17.21
C VAL A 192 1.80 -6.18 -15.93
N GLU A 193 0.65 -5.53 -15.78
CA GLU A 193 -0.27 -5.79 -14.68
C GLU A 193 -1.23 -6.93 -15.06
N LEU A 194 -0.93 -8.16 -14.61
CA LEU A 194 -1.86 -9.28 -14.75
C LEU A 194 -2.96 -9.22 -13.69
N SER A 195 -4.20 -9.49 -14.08
CA SER A 195 -5.32 -9.63 -13.14
C SER A 195 -5.64 -11.11 -12.91
N ARG A 196 -6.17 -11.44 -11.72
CA ARG A 196 -6.63 -12.80 -11.42
C ARG A 196 -7.74 -13.26 -12.35
N ALA A 197 -8.59 -12.35 -12.82
CA ALA A 197 -9.61 -12.67 -13.81
C ALA A 197 -8.99 -13.09 -15.15
N ASP A 198 -7.90 -12.45 -15.59
CA ASP A 198 -7.22 -12.82 -16.85
C ASP A 198 -6.58 -14.22 -16.73
N VAL A 199 -6.06 -14.55 -15.55
CA VAL A 199 -5.54 -15.90 -15.25
C VAL A 199 -6.67 -16.93 -15.21
N ASP A 200 -7.75 -16.64 -14.50
CA ASP A 200 -8.90 -17.55 -14.38
C ASP A 200 -9.58 -17.78 -15.74
N VAL A 201 -9.66 -16.76 -16.60
CA VAL A 201 -10.11 -16.87 -17.99
C VAL A 201 -9.14 -17.76 -18.78
N ALA A 202 -7.83 -17.54 -18.71
CA ALA A 202 -6.84 -18.38 -19.39
C ALA A 202 -6.89 -19.86 -18.94
N VAL A 203 -7.13 -20.10 -17.65
CA VAL A 203 -7.34 -21.45 -17.09
C VAL A 203 -8.65 -22.07 -17.62
N SER A 204 -9.73 -21.29 -17.69
CA SER A 204 -11.04 -21.76 -18.19
C SER A 204 -11.03 -22.11 -19.69
N VAL A 205 -10.10 -21.54 -20.45
CA VAL A 205 -9.93 -21.83 -21.89
C VAL A 205 -9.14 -23.14 -22.12
N SER A 206 -8.48 -23.70 -21.09
CA SER A 206 -7.79 -25.00 -21.17
C SER A 206 -8.78 -26.19 -21.14
N ASN A 207 -9.58 -26.28 -22.19
CA ASN A 207 -10.58 -27.33 -22.41
C ASN A 207 -9.90 -28.59 -22.99
N SER A 208 -8.97 -29.20 -22.23
CA SER A 208 -8.41 -30.49 -22.64
C SER A 208 -9.51 -31.57 -22.57
N GLY A 209 -9.59 -32.45 -23.57
CA GLY A 209 -10.63 -33.50 -23.64
C GLY A 209 -10.68 -34.41 -22.39
N ALA A 210 -9.59 -34.46 -21.61
CA ALA A 210 -9.52 -35.15 -20.32
C ALA A 210 -10.41 -34.51 -19.23
N ASN A 211 -10.50 -33.18 -19.17
CA ASN A 211 -11.35 -32.48 -18.18
C ASN A 211 -12.85 -32.55 -18.55
N GLN A 212 -13.18 -32.58 -19.84
CA GLN A 212 -14.55 -32.85 -20.29
C GLN A 212 -15.00 -34.26 -19.89
N LEU A 213 -14.14 -35.27 -20.09
CA LEU A 213 -14.42 -36.65 -19.71
C LEU A 213 -14.57 -36.81 -18.18
N ARG A 214 -13.75 -36.13 -17.37
CA ARG A 214 -13.86 -36.16 -15.90
C ARG A 214 -15.14 -35.49 -15.41
N SER A 215 -15.56 -34.39 -16.02
CA SER A 215 -16.82 -33.72 -15.73
C SER A 215 -18.04 -34.61 -16.05
N MET A 216 -17.98 -35.39 -17.13
CA MET A 216 -19.04 -36.36 -17.48
C MET A 216 -19.12 -37.55 -16.50
N LEU A 217 -18.01 -37.86 -15.83
CA LEU A 217 -17.89 -38.97 -14.88
C LEU A 217 -18.05 -38.54 -13.40
N GLY A 218 -18.39 -37.26 -13.14
CA GLY A 218 -18.54 -36.73 -11.77
C GLY A 218 -17.23 -36.65 -10.98
N LEU A 219 -16.08 -36.61 -11.67
CA LEU A 219 -14.75 -36.58 -11.07
C LEU A 219 -14.17 -35.15 -11.07
N ASN A 220 -13.40 -34.80 -10.04
CA ASN A 220 -12.74 -33.49 -9.93
C ASN A 220 -11.83 -33.21 -11.14
N LEU A 221 -11.90 -32.00 -11.71
CA LEU A 221 -11.07 -31.57 -12.84
C LEU A 221 -9.58 -31.56 -12.46
N GLN A 222 -8.70 -31.92 -13.40
CA GLN A 222 -7.26 -31.76 -13.26
C GLN A 222 -6.86 -30.39 -13.80
N GLY A 223 -6.36 -29.51 -12.92
CA GLY A 223 -5.79 -28.23 -13.33
C GLY A 223 -4.50 -28.44 -14.12
N SER A 224 -4.41 -27.83 -15.31
CA SER A 224 -3.13 -27.64 -15.99
C SER A 224 -2.38 -26.52 -15.27
N THR A 225 -1.15 -26.80 -14.82
CA THR A 225 -0.26 -25.76 -14.31
C THR A 225 0.18 -24.92 -15.50
N VAL A 226 -0.50 -23.81 -15.76
CA VAL A 226 -0.01 -22.81 -16.70
C VAL A 226 1.20 -22.17 -16.04
N LYS A 227 2.40 -22.42 -16.57
CA LYS A 227 3.57 -21.56 -16.37
C LYS A 227 3.28 -20.23 -17.05
N MET A 228 2.55 -19.35 -16.36
CA MET A 228 2.70 -17.94 -16.63
C MET A 228 4.00 -17.55 -15.92
N ASP A 229 5.07 -17.33 -16.68
CA ASP A 229 6.34 -16.77 -16.21
C ASP A 229 6.13 -15.31 -15.77
N ALA A 230 5.31 -15.10 -14.76
CA ALA A 230 5.04 -13.81 -14.15
C ALA A 230 5.60 -13.82 -12.73
N GLU A 231 6.88 -14.17 -12.59
CA GLU A 231 7.61 -13.73 -11.42
C GLU A 231 7.62 -12.20 -11.45
N ILE A 232 6.87 -11.55 -10.55
CA ILE A 232 7.09 -10.14 -10.27
C ILE A 232 8.45 -10.06 -9.58
N PHE A 233 9.51 -9.92 -10.37
CA PHE A 233 10.80 -9.54 -9.84
C PHE A 233 10.77 -8.04 -9.60
N LEU A 234 10.87 -7.61 -8.34
CA LEU A 234 10.95 -6.18 -7.99
C LEU A 234 12.18 -5.59 -8.69
N PRO A 235 12.02 -4.73 -9.72
CA PRO A 235 13.17 -4.25 -10.45
C PRO A 235 14.03 -3.36 -9.54
N LEU A 236 15.35 -3.36 -9.72
CA LEU A 236 16.22 -2.55 -8.88
C LEU A 236 16.13 -1.06 -9.25
N LEU A 237 15.70 -0.23 -8.29
CA LEU A 237 15.84 1.22 -8.31
C LEU A 237 17.14 1.58 -7.61
N THR A 238 18.09 2.19 -8.29
CA THR A 238 19.35 2.58 -7.63
C THR A 238 19.13 3.77 -6.69
N ILE A 239 20.04 3.98 -5.75
CA ILE A 239 19.94 5.07 -4.76
C ILE A 239 19.92 6.42 -5.48
N GLU A 240 20.78 6.59 -6.48
CA GLU A 240 20.93 7.82 -7.27
C GLU A 240 19.65 8.17 -8.05
N GLU A 241 18.90 7.15 -8.46
CA GLU A 241 17.65 7.33 -9.19
C GLU A 241 16.48 7.58 -8.23
N GLY A 242 16.44 6.87 -7.10
CA GLY A 242 15.30 6.87 -6.18
C GLY A 242 15.30 8.00 -5.16
N LEU A 243 16.46 8.30 -4.57
CA LEU A 243 16.58 9.27 -3.49
C LEU A 243 16.09 10.68 -3.88
N PRO A 244 16.36 11.20 -5.10
CA PRO A 244 15.85 12.51 -5.52
C PRO A 244 14.33 12.68 -5.42
N ALA A 245 13.57 11.59 -5.61
CA ALA A 245 12.11 11.62 -5.50
C ALA A 245 11.58 11.83 -4.07
N GLY A 246 12.41 11.63 -3.04
CA GLY A 246 12.02 11.86 -1.64
C GLY A 246 12.52 13.18 -1.05
N LEU A 247 13.28 13.98 -1.80
CA LEU A 247 14.01 15.14 -1.26
C LEU A 247 13.12 16.36 -0.96
N MET A 248 12.15 16.63 -1.82
CA MET A 248 11.32 17.83 -1.74
C MET A 248 9.84 17.48 -1.65
N PRO A 249 9.09 18.15 -0.75
CA PRO A 249 7.65 17.98 -0.69
C PRO A 249 6.97 18.63 -1.90
N TRP A 250 5.82 18.09 -2.31
CA TRP A 250 4.96 18.68 -3.34
C TRP A 250 3.85 19.48 -2.66
N ASN A 251 3.85 20.80 -2.86
CA ASN A 251 2.88 21.70 -2.22
C ASN A 251 2.80 21.52 -0.69
N GLY A 252 3.96 21.30 -0.05
CA GLY A 252 4.04 21.06 1.40
C GLY A 252 3.66 19.65 1.85
N LYS A 253 3.35 18.74 0.93
CA LYS A 253 2.98 17.34 1.19
C LYS A 253 4.14 16.40 0.89
N GLY A 254 4.27 15.36 1.70
CA GLY A 254 5.32 14.35 1.58
C GLY A 254 6.56 14.64 2.42
N SER A 255 7.54 13.76 2.31
CA SER A 255 8.80 13.82 3.03
C SER A 255 9.65 15.01 2.61
N SER A 256 10.49 15.44 3.52
CA SER A 256 11.49 16.49 3.30
C SER A 256 12.77 16.16 4.04
N ILE A 257 13.89 16.71 3.57
CA ILE A 257 15.15 16.65 4.31
C ILE A 257 14.94 17.32 5.68
N PRO A 258 15.18 16.62 6.79
CA PRO A 258 15.09 17.21 8.12
C PRO A 258 16.01 18.44 8.20
N ARG A 259 15.50 19.56 8.68
CA ARG A 259 16.33 20.74 8.92
C ARG A 259 17.33 20.40 10.04
N SER A 260 18.62 20.59 9.79
CA SER A 260 19.62 20.62 10.85
C SER A 260 19.37 21.88 11.68
N ASN A 261 18.95 21.70 12.94
CA ASN A 261 18.93 22.78 13.91
C ASN A 261 20.35 23.22 14.27
#